data_AF-A0A060C7D5-F1
#
_entry.id   AF-A0A060C7D5-F1
#
_cell.length_a   1.000
_cell.length_b   1.000
_cell.length_c   1.000
_cell.angle_alpha   90.00
_cell.angle_beta   90.00
_cell.angle_gamma   90.00
#
_symmetry.space_group_name_H-M   'P 1'
#
loop_
_entity.id
_entity.type
_entity.pdbx_description
1 polymer ?
#
loop_
_entity_poly.entity_id
_entity_poly.type
_entity_poly.pdbx_seq_one_letter_code
_entity_poly.pdbx_strand_id
1 'polypeptide(L)'
;MISASPAMYYTQDDIREIVEYAKCRHIEVIPEIDMPGHATAAVRAYPEYSGGGRMNIRILHSMLVRRKRILLTNILKEVCSLF
;
A
#
# COMPACT_ATOMS: atom_id res chain seq x y z
N MET A 1 15.81 20.56 -15.18
CA MET A 1 15.14 19.42 -15.83
C MET A 1 14.59 18.51 -14.74
N ILE A 2 13.29 18.29 -14.68
CA ILE A 2 12.68 17.34 -13.74
C ILE A 2 12.74 15.97 -14.41
N SER A 3 13.65 15.10 -13.96
CA SER A 3 13.68 13.70 -14.37
C SER A 3 12.55 12.96 -13.66
N ALA A 4 11.31 13.07 -14.16
CA ALA A 4 10.20 12.29 -13.65
C ALA A 4 10.27 10.90 -14.29
N SER A 5 10.92 9.96 -13.61
CA SER A 5 10.81 8.54 -13.97
C SER A 5 9.34 8.11 -13.86
N PRO A 6 8.83 7.30 -14.79
CA PRO A 6 7.47 6.78 -14.71
C PRO A 6 7.28 5.98 -13.42
N ALA A 7 6.06 6.01 -12.86
CA ALA A 7 5.71 5.20 -11.71
C ALA A 7 5.80 3.70 -12.07
N MET A 8 6.52 2.93 -11.26
CA MET A 8 6.67 1.48 -11.41
C MET A 8 6.01 0.78 -10.23
N TYR A 9 5.41 -0.38 -10.49
CA TYR A 9 4.77 -1.23 -9.49
C TYR A 9 4.88 -2.69 -9.92
N TYR A 10 4.81 -3.62 -8.97
CA TYR A 10 4.68 -5.04 -9.24
C TYR A 10 3.21 -5.40 -9.45
N THR A 11 2.93 -6.18 -10.48
CA THR A 11 1.62 -6.81 -10.65
C THR A 11 1.47 -7.97 -9.65
N GLN A 12 0.24 -8.47 -9.48
CA GLN A 12 0.03 -9.64 -8.64
C GLN A 12 0.78 -10.88 -9.14
N ASP A 13 0.91 -11.04 -10.47
CA ASP A 13 1.66 -12.15 -11.07
C ASP A 13 3.16 -12.02 -10.80
N ASP A 14 3.71 -10.79 -10.89
CA ASP A 14 5.10 -10.53 -10.52
C ASP A 14 5.36 -10.88 -9.05
N ILE A 15 4.43 -10.53 -8.15
CA ILE A 15 4.53 -10.86 -6.72
C ILE A 15 4.52 -12.39 -6.52
N ARG A 16 3.60 -13.11 -7.17
CA ARG A 16 3.53 -14.58 -7.09
C ARG A 16 4.84 -15.23 -7.56
N GLU A 17 5.43 -14.72 -8.64
CA GLU A 17 6.72 -15.20 -9.14
C GLU A 17 7.85 -14.95 -8.11
N ILE A 18 7.91 -13.75 -7.54
CA ILE A 18 8.91 -13.39 -6.51
C ILE A 18 8.79 -14.30 -5.28
N VAL A 19 7.57 -14.51 -4.78
CA VAL A 19 7.29 -15.35 -3.61
C VAL A 19 7.70 -16.79 -3.88
N GLU A 20 7.31 -17.37 -5.02
CA GLU A 20 7.68 -18.75 -5.36
C GLU A 20 9.20 -18.91 -5.54
N TYR A 21 9.85 -17.92 -6.17
CA TYR A 21 11.30 -17.91 -6.34
C TYR A 21 12.06 -17.87 -5.00
N ALA A 22 11.56 -17.07 -4.05
CA ALA A 22 12.11 -16.99 -2.69
C ALA A 22 11.88 -18.30 -1.91
N LYS A 23 10.67 -18.87 -2.03
CA LYS A 23 10.30 -20.14 -1.39
C LYS A 23 11.19 -21.31 -1.83
N CYS A 24 11.54 -21.38 -3.11
CA CYS A 24 12.51 -22.36 -3.65
C CYS A 24 13.89 -22.27 -2.99
N ARG A 25 14.20 -21.17 -2.29
CA ARG A 25 15.47 -20.90 -1.60
C ARG A 25 15.33 -20.90 -0.08
N HIS A 26 14.19 -21.36 0.44
CA HIS A 26 13.89 -21.31 1.87
C HIS A 26 13.92 -19.89 2.45
N ILE A 27 13.53 -18.90 1.65
CA ILE A 27 13.39 -17.50 2.08
C ILE A 27 11.90 -17.20 2.24
N GLU A 28 11.52 -16.70 3.42
CA GLU A 28 10.17 -16.20 3.70
C GLU A 28 10.07 -14.73 3.31
N VAL A 29 9.02 -14.36 2.55
CA VAL A 29 8.75 -12.98 2.15
C VAL A 29 7.59 -12.45 2.99
N ILE A 30 7.84 -11.38 3.74
CA ILE A 30 6.84 -10.74 4.61
C ILE A 30 6.46 -9.39 3.97
N PRO A 31 5.21 -9.20 3.51
CA PRO A 31 4.80 -7.92 2.95
C PRO A 31 4.62 -6.86 4.04
N GLU A 32 4.98 -5.62 3.72
CA GLU A 32 4.75 -4.45 4.58
C GLU A 32 3.81 -3.45 3.89
N ILE A 33 2.77 -3.03 4.60
CA ILE A 33 1.91 -1.91 4.23
C ILE A 33 2.03 -0.85 5.32
N ASP A 34 2.94 0.11 5.14
CA ASP A 34 3.16 1.18 6.11
C ASP A 34 1.98 2.15 6.08
N MET A 35 1.14 2.03 7.11
CA MET A 35 -0.01 2.89 7.34
C MET A 35 -0.24 3.05 8.85
N PRO A 36 -0.73 4.23 9.29
CA PRO A 36 -1.13 5.39 8.49
C PRO A 36 0.04 6.34 8.12
N GLY A 37 1.27 6.01 8.54
CA GLY A 37 2.52 6.69 8.15
C GLY A 37 2.86 6.44 6.67
N HIS A 38 3.72 7.28 6.09
CA HIS A 38 4.26 7.20 4.71
C HIS A 38 3.27 6.91 3.54
N ALA A 39 1.96 6.95 3.77
CA ALA A 39 0.91 6.63 2.82
C ALA A 39 0.60 7.74 1.79
N THR A 40 1.57 8.62 1.48
CA THR A 40 1.38 9.77 0.57
C THR A 40 0.92 9.32 -0.82
N ALA A 41 1.44 8.18 -1.30
CA ALA A 41 1.03 7.61 -2.58
C ALA A 41 -0.46 7.20 -2.56
N ALA A 42 -0.89 6.48 -1.52
CA ALA A 42 -2.29 6.07 -1.35
C ALA A 42 -3.24 7.28 -1.20
N VAL A 43 -2.81 8.31 -0.45
CA VAL A 43 -3.59 9.55 -0.28
C VAL A 43 -3.70 10.35 -1.59
N ARG A 44 -2.67 10.33 -2.44
CA ARG A 44 -2.72 10.95 -3.77
C ARG A 44 -3.65 10.19 -4.72
N ALA A 45 -3.62 8.85 -4.68
CA ALA A 45 -4.47 8.00 -5.50
C ALA A 45 -5.94 8.07 -5.09
N TYR A 46 -6.21 8.19 -3.79
CA TYR A 46 -7.57 8.30 -3.25
C TYR A 46 -7.72 9.49 -2.29
N PRO A 47 -7.85 10.72 -2.84
CA PRO A 47 -7.94 11.95 -2.07
C PRO A 47 -9.12 11.98 -1.08
N GLU A 48 -10.19 11.24 -1.35
CA GLU A 48 -11.35 11.09 -0.48
C GLU A 48 -11.00 10.46 0.87
N TYR A 49 -9.94 9.64 0.93
CA TYR A 49 -9.44 9.06 2.17
C TYR A 49 -8.48 10.00 2.94
N SER A 50 -8.01 11.10 2.33
CA SER A 50 -7.02 12.04 2.90
C SER A 50 -7.42 12.73 4.23
N GLY A 51 -8.70 12.73 4.58
CA GLY A 51 -9.19 13.36 5.82
C GLY A 51 -9.53 14.85 5.67
N GLY A 52 -9.47 15.40 4.45
CA GLY A 52 -9.90 16.76 4.15
C GLY A 52 -8.80 17.78 4.42
N GLY A 53 -8.10 18.17 3.35
CA GLY A 53 -7.52 19.50 3.20
C GLY A 53 -6.48 19.93 4.24
N ARG A 54 -5.25 19.43 4.07
CA ARG A 54 -3.92 20.03 4.34
C ARG A 54 -2.96 18.91 4.73
N MET A 55 -1.89 18.78 3.98
CA MET A 55 -0.78 17.84 4.17
C MET A 55 -0.07 18.14 5.49
N ASN A 56 -0.66 17.78 6.63
CA ASN A 56 -0.12 18.02 7.96
C ASN A 56 -0.53 16.87 8.86
N ILE A 57 0.37 15.89 9.10
CA ILE A 57 0.51 14.98 10.27
C ILE A 57 -0.77 14.28 10.85
N ARG A 58 -1.96 14.51 10.29
CA ARG A 58 -3.28 14.02 10.73
C ARG A 58 -3.82 12.91 9.84
N ILE A 59 -2.97 12.29 9.01
CA ILE A 59 -3.31 11.04 8.29
C ILE A 59 -3.59 9.92 9.31
N LEU A 60 -2.92 9.96 10.47
CA LEU A 60 -3.09 9.02 11.58
C LEU A 60 -4.55 8.87 12.02
N HIS A 61 -5.31 9.97 12.00
CA HIS A 61 -6.67 10.00 12.56
C HIS A 61 -7.75 9.68 11.52
N SER A 62 -7.50 9.85 10.22
CA SER A 62 -8.54 9.72 9.19
C SER A 62 -8.77 8.27 8.73
N MET A 63 -7.72 7.44 8.68
CA MET A 63 -7.79 6.03 8.22
C MET A 63 -8.57 5.12 9.19
N LEU A 64 -8.59 5.46 10.48
CA LEU A 64 -9.25 4.67 11.55
C LEU A 64 -10.74 5.03 11.75
N VAL A 65 -11.26 6.06 11.07
CA VAL A 65 -12.68 6.43 11.16
C VAL A 65 -13.55 5.41 10.43
N ARG A 66 -14.70 5.02 11.03
CA ARG A 66 -15.60 3.93 10.58
C ARG A 66 -15.90 3.86 9.06
N ARG A 67 -15.95 4.99 8.34
CA ARG A 67 -16.20 5.04 6.89
C ARG A 67 -14.98 4.74 6.00
N LYS A 68 -13.75 4.75 6.53
CA LYS A 68 -12.49 4.70 5.75
C LYS A 68 -11.66 3.41 5.90
N ARG A 69 -12.09 2.48 6.75
CA ARG A 69 -11.40 1.18 6.94
C ARG A 69 -11.51 0.23 5.74
N ILE A 70 -12.43 0.48 4.81
CA ILE A 70 -12.71 -0.41 3.67
C ILE A 70 -11.47 -0.52 2.78
N LEU A 71 -10.77 0.59 2.54
CA LEU A 71 -9.56 0.62 1.72
C LEU A 71 -8.47 -0.29 2.30
N LEU A 72 -8.08 -0.04 3.55
CA LEU A 72 -7.05 -0.85 4.22
C LEU A 72 -7.48 -2.32 4.35
N THR A 73 -8.76 -2.58 4.63
CA THR A 73 -9.28 -3.96 4.72
C THR A 73 -9.18 -4.69 3.38
N ASN A 74 -9.50 -4.03 2.28
CA ASN A 74 -9.42 -4.63 0.95
C ASN A 74 -7.97 -4.88 0.56
N ILE A 75 -7.08 -3.91 0.79
CA ILE A 75 -5.64 -4.07 0.56
C ILE A 75 -5.10 -5.25 1.35
N LEU A 76 -5.39 -5.34 2.65
CA LEU A 76 -4.90 -6.44 3.49
C LEU A 76 -5.44 -7.79 3.02
N LYS A 77 -6.73 -7.89 2.67
CA LYS A 77 -7.31 -9.15 2.15
C LYS A 77 -6.64 -9.59 0.85
N GLU A 78 -6.38 -8.66 -0.06
CA GLU A 78 -5.75 -8.94 -1.33
C GLU A 78 -4.28 -9.35 -1.14
N VAL A 79 -3.51 -8.58 -0.37
CA VAL A 79 -2.11 -8.88 -0.06
C VAL A 79 -1.98 -10.23 0.66
N CYS A 80 -2.79 -10.50 1.68
CA CYS A 80 -2.77 -11.79 2.38
C CYS A 80 -3.16 -12.98 1.49
N SER A 81 -3.75 -12.77 0.31
CA SER A 81 -4.04 -13.85 -0.64
C SER A 81 -2.87 -14.17 -1.58
N LEU A 82 -1.83 -13.33 -1.62
CA LEU A 82 -0.68 -13.46 -2.51
C LEU A 82 0.54 -14.13 -1.86
N PHE A 83 0.58 -14.17 -0.52
CA PHE A 83 1.66 -14.72 0.29
C PHE A 83 1.12 -15.90 1.11
#